data_AF-A0A4Q2Z230-F1
#
_entry.id   AF-A0A4Q2Z230-F1
#
_cell.length_a   1.000
_cell.length_b   1.000
_cell.length_c   1.000
_cell.angle_alpha   90.00
_cell.angle_beta   90.00
_cell.angle_gamma   90.00
#
_symmetry.space_group_name_H-M   'P 1'
#
loop_
_entity.id
_entity.type
_entity.pdbx_description
1 polymer ?
#
loop_
_entity_poly.entity_id
_entity_poly.type
_entity_poly.pdbx_seq_one_letter_code
_entity_poly.pdbx_strand_id
1 'polypeptide(L)'
;AVTRGPGAVLMPPHMGNWEVFTRMSRVTPPGYPNGAFYRPLNNPLLDRRVHAQREAAGCHLFAKQDSFHMVTAFIRNQGIFGILADQRVGPQGDLVRFFGRLTRASPLPALLTRRTRSEAVAISLVTEAPGKWRARYHTVEGRITTESCMDAIERAIKTSPIDYFWLQERWKVEVRPSYNIRQWLGDGSSDPGKQHRALLWLPGTPESWELPEEWTHPDVNYEVVPRDSRAKTADPRYLHLRFHANPKFPDRKSLRSHLEEIDSAAALPIDYILTCGAARELVKAAASLSIRLVSLPRDP
;
A
#
# COMPACT_ATOMS: atom_id res chain seq x y z
N ALA A 1 -4.99 -21.83 18.15
CA ALA A 1 -3.84 -21.66 17.24
C ALA A 1 -2.60 -22.30 17.85
N VAL A 2 -1.99 -21.70 18.87
CA VAL A 2 -0.69 -22.14 19.41
C VAL A 2 -0.76 -23.51 20.10
N THR A 3 -1.79 -23.78 20.91
CA THR A 3 -1.97 -25.08 21.60
C THR A 3 -2.17 -26.29 20.68
N ARG A 4 -2.40 -26.09 19.38
CA ARG A 4 -2.73 -27.14 18.40
C ARG A 4 -1.69 -27.27 17.29
N GLY A 5 -0.61 -26.51 17.33
CA GLY A 5 0.35 -26.42 16.23
C GLY A 5 1.68 -25.82 16.68
N PRO A 6 2.61 -25.58 15.75
CA PRO A 6 3.98 -25.20 16.08
C PRO A 6 4.11 -23.78 16.63
N GLY A 7 3.17 -22.88 16.36
CA GLY A 7 3.21 -21.45 16.71
C GLY A 7 2.06 -20.66 16.08
N ALA A 8 2.14 -19.33 16.10
CA ALA A 8 1.21 -18.46 15.36
C ALA A 8 1.89 -17.20 14.80
N VAL A 9 1.48 -16.80 13.60
CA VAL A 9 1.78 -15.49 13.00
C VAL A 9 0.59 -14.57 13.24
N LEU A 10 0.81 -13.53 14.04
CA LEU A 10 -0.17 -12.51 14.39
C LEU A 10 0.02 -11.28 13.48
N MET A 11 -1.05 -10.84 12.82
CA MET A 11 -1.02 -9.73 11.87
C MET A 11 -1.87 -8.55 12.41
N PRO A 12 -1.36 -7.76 13.37
CA PRO A 12 -1.99 -6.50 13.69
C PRO A 12 -1.88 -5.56 12.49
N PRO A 13 -2.93 -4.81 12.11
CA PRO A 13 -2.78 -3.59 11.34
C PRO A 13 -2.19 -2.49 12.24
N HIS A 14 -1.72 -1.39 11.66
CA HIS A 14 -1.43 -0.16 12.39
C HIS A 14 -2.76 0.47 12.87
N MET A 15 -3.41 -0.12 13.88
CA MET A 15 -4.64 0.39 14.47
C MET A 15 -4.61 0.44 16.00
N GLY A 16 -5.35 1.38 16.57
CA GLY A 16 -5.37 1.66 18.01
C GLY A 16 -3.96 1.95 18.53
N ASN A 17 -3.69 1.60 19.78
CA ASN A 17 -2.33 1.61 20.31
C ASN A 17 -1.67 0.23 20.14
N TRP A 18 -1.23 -0.11 18.92
CA TRP A 18 -0.64 -1.42 18.60
C TRP A 18 0.60 -1.76 19.45
N GLU A 19 1.27 -0.77 20.05
CA GLU A 19 2.40 -1.00 20.97
C GLU A 19 2.01 -1.84 22.19
N VAL A 20 0.73 -1.88 22.56
CA VAL A 20 0.21 -2.75 23.60
C VAL A 20 0.52 -4.23 23.32
N PHE A 21 0.61 -4.64 22.05
CA PHE A 21 0.97 -6.02 21.70
C PHE A 21 2.40 -6.41 22.12
N THR A 22 3.32 -5.45 22.26
CA THR A 22 4.67 -5.73 22.81
C THR A 22 4.62 -6.07 24.31
N ARG A 23 3.49 -5.78 24.98
CA ARG A 23 3.24 -6.14 26.37
C ARG A 23 2.46 -7.45 26.53
N MET A 24 2.05 -8.09 25.43
CA MET A 24 1.20 -9.27 25.43
C MET A 24 1.80 -10.45 26.19
N SER A 25 3.13 -10.56 26.23
CA SER A 25 3.86 -11.54 27.05
C SER A 25 3.52 -11.51 28.55
N ARG A 26 2.98 -10.41 29.08
CA ARG A 26 2.52 -10.33 30.48
C ARG A 26 1.19 -11.03 30.72
N VAL A 27 0.40 -11.26 29.67
CA VAL A 27 -0.94 -11.86 29.74
C VAL A 27 -1.02 -13.20 29.01
N THR A 28 -0.03 -13.52 28.18
CA THR A 28 0.12 -14.84 27.55
C THR A 28 0.59 -15.86 28.60
N PRO A 29 0.00 -17.06 28.68
CA PRO A 29 0.46 -18.10 29.59
C PRO A 29 1.94 -18.48 29.38
N PRO A 30 2.63 -19.00 30.41
CA PRO A 30 3.97 -19.55 30.26
C PRO A 30 4.05 -20.60 29.15
N GLY A 31 5.19 -20.65 28.45
CA GLY A 31 5.43 -21.58 27.34
C GLY A 31 5.12 -21.06 25.93
N TYR A 32 4.62 -19.82 25.82
CA TYR A 32 4.30 -19.19 24.54
C TYR A 32 5.07 -17.87 24.40
N PRO A 33 6.33 -17.90 23.92
CA PRO A 33 7.14 -16.70 23.78
C PRO A 33 6.53 -15.74 22.76
N ASN A 34 6.65 -14.43 23.00
CA ASN A 34 6.12 -13.41 22.10
C ASN A 34 7.28 -12.73 21.38
N GLY A 35 7.17 -12.56 20.08
CA GLY A 35 8.18 -11.88 19.28
C GLY A 35 7.55 -11.01 18.22
N ALA A 36 8.30 -10.05 17.69
CA ALA A 36 7.81 -9.18 16.64
C ALA A 36 8.92 -8.73 15.69
N PHE A 37 8.57 -8.47 14.43
CA PHE A 37 9.48 -7.78 13.53
C PHE A 37 9.62 -6.31 13.90
N TYR A 38 10.83 -5.80 13.69
CA TYR A 38 11.17 -4.41 13.87
C TYR A 38 12.14 -3.92 12.80
N ARG A 39 12.00 -2.65 12.40
CA ARG A 39 13.00 -1.93 11.61
C ARG A 39 13.73 -0.96 12.54
N PRO A 40 15.05 -1.07 12.69
CA PRO A 40 15.84 -0.09 13.43
C PRO A 40 15.54 1.35 13.00
N LEU A 41 15.38 2.23 13.98
CA LEU A 41 15.21 3.66 13.71
C LEU A 41 16.53 4.24 13.20
N ASN A 42 16.45 5.21 12.29
CA ASN A 42 17.63 5.86 11.74
C ASN A 42 18.45 6.61 12.81
N ASN A 43 17.80 7.07 13.89
CA ASN A 43 18.48 7.67 15.04
C ASN A 43 18.80 6.59 16.07
N PRO A 44 20.09 6.28 16.33
CA PRO A 44 20.49 5.17 17.19
C PRO A 44 20.13 5.38 18.67
N LEU A 45 20.01 6.61 19.15
CA LEU A 45 19.63 6.88 20.54
C LEU A 45 18.14 6.60 20.78
N LEU A 46 17.30 7.01 19.83
CA LEU A 46 15.87 6.69 19.85
C LEU A 46 15.62 5.21 19.64
N ASP A 47 16.39 4.57 18.74
CA ASP A 47 16.35 3.14 18.49
C ASP A 47 16.56 2.33 19.78
N ARG A 48 17.67 2.59 20.50
CA ARG A 48 17.98 1.92 21.77
C ARG A 48 16.86 2.09 22.81
N ARG A 49 16.29 3.29 22.91
CA ARG A 49 15.20 3.58 23.86
C ARG A 49 13.94 2.79 23.51
N VAL A 50 13.52 2.81 22.25
CA VAL A 50 12.31 2.10 21.78
C VAL A 50 12.50 0.59 21.90
N HIS A 51 13.67 0.08 21.53
CA HIS A 51 14.02 -1.33 21.68
C HIS A 51 13.88 -1.79 23.13
N ALA A 52 14.57 -1.11 24.06
CA ALA A 52 14.50 -1.42 25.48
C ALA A 52 13.07 -1.35 26.03
N GLN A 53 12.28 -0.36 25.59
CA GLN A 53 10.89 -0.22 26.02
C GLN A 53 10.03 -1.41 25.59
N ARG A 54 10.15 -1.86 24.34
CA ARG A 54 9.36 -2.96 23.78
C ARG A 54 9.78 -4.32 24.35
N GLU A 55 11.06 -4.53 24.63
CA GLU A 55 11.55 -5.76 25.25
C GLU A 55 11.27 -5.84 26.75
N ALA A 56 11.01 -4.73 27.44
CA ALA A 56 10.80 -4.70 28.90
C ALA A 56 9.59 -5.50 29.43
N ALA A 57 8.79 -6.12 28.55
CA ALA A 57 7.76 -7.09 28.92
C ALA A 57 8.08 -8.53 28.53
N GLY A 58 9.23 -8.81 27.91
CA GLY A 58 9.60 -10.13 27.41
C GLY A 58 9.21 -10.39 25.94
N CYS A 59 8.87 -9.35 25.17
CA CYS A 59 8.72 -9.47 23.72
C CYS A 59 10.12 -9.46 23.09
N HIS A 60 10.44 -10.48 22.29
CA HIS A 60 11.70 -10.56 21.58
C HIS A 60 11.60 -9.90 20.20
N LEU A 61 12.41 -8.86 19.95
CA LEU A 61 12.41 -8.15 18.69
C LEU A 61 13.38 -8.78 17.69
N PHE A 62 12.89 -9.01 16.48
CA PHE A 62 13.70 -9.43 15.34
C PHE A 62 13.87 -8.26 14.38
N ALA A 63 15.12 -7.85 14.14
CA ALA A 63 15.43 -6.85 13.15
C ALA A 63 15.16 -7.37 11.74
N LYS A 64 14.87 -6.47 10.80
CA LYS A 64 14.65 -6.82 9.38
C LYS A 64 15.81 -7.63 8.76
N GLN A 65 17.04 -7.40 9.23
CA GLN A 65 18.25 -8.07 8.75
C GLN A 65 18.48 -9.43 9.40
N ASP A 66 17.72 -9.77 10.45
CA ASP A 66 17.87 -11.04 11.14
C ASP A 66 17.52 -12.21 10.21
N SER A 67 18.22 -13.31 10.44
CA SER A 67 18.04 -14.51 9.65
C SER A 67 16.60 -15.01 9.72
N PHE A 68 16.01 -15.20 8.55
CA PHE A 68 14.68 -15.81 8.39
C PHE A 68 14.59 -17.17 9.13
N HIS A 69 15.71 -17.90 9.23
CA HIS A 69 15.75 -19.16 9.99
C HIS A 69 15.47 -18.96 11.48
N MET A 70 16.01 -17.90 12.10
CA MET A 70 15.77 -17.61 13.52
C MET A 70 14.30 -17.31 13.79
N VAL A 71 13.68 -16.52 12.92
CA VAL A 71 12.24 -16.22 13.00
C VAL A 71 11.40 -17.50 12.86
N THR A 72 11.73 -18.35 11.88
CA THR A 72 10.99 -19.62 11.72
C THR A 72 11.20 -20.59 12.88
N ALA A 73 12.40 -20.62 13.49
CA ALA A 73 12.69 -21.45 14.65
C ALA A 73 11.92 -20.95 15.88
N PHE A 74 11.89 -19.63 16.09
CA PHE A 74 11.09 -18.99 17.13
C PHE A 74 9.61 -19.36 17.02
N ILE A 75 9.04 -19.22 15.83
CA ILE A 75 7.63 -19.58 15.59
C ILE A 75 7.42 -21.06 15.86
N ARG A 76 8.30 -21.96 15.40
CA ARG A 76 8.14 -23.42 15.63
C ARG A 76 8.25 -23.85 17.09
N ASN A 77 8.86 -23.02 17.93
CA ASN A 77 8.96 -23.25 19.36
C ASN A 77 7.80 -22.57 20.12
N GLN A 78 6.57 -22.76 19.64
CA GLN A 78 5.34 -22.21 20.25
C GLN A 78 5.29 -20.68 20.29
N GLY A 79 6.07 -20.00 19.43
CA GLY A 79 6.15 -18.56 19.39
C GLY A 79 4.90 -17.90 18.80
N ILE A 80 4.41 -16.85 19.46
CA ILE A 80 3.44 -15.90 18.90
C ILE A 80 4.23 -14.75 18.29
N PHE A 81 4.23 -14.67 16.96
CA PHE A 81 5.07 -13.75 16.22
C PHE A 81 4.26 -12.66 15.51
N GLY A 82 4.41 -11.42 15.95
CA GLY A 82 3.73 -10.23 15.42
C GLY A 82 4.40 -9.66 14.17
N ILE A 83 3.60 -9.37 13.15
CA ILE A 83 4.03 -8.67 11.93
C ILE A 83 2.98 -7.62 11.49
N LEU A 84 3.40 -6.35 11.46
CA LEU A 84 2.63 -5.27 10.85
C LEU A 84 2.81 -5.33 9.32
N ALA A 85 1.86 -5.97 8.62
CA ALA A 85 1.97 -6.29 7.19
C ALA A 85 0.99 -5.50 6.29
N ASP A 86 0.30 -4.52 6.87
CA ASP A 86 -0.73 -3.70 6.24
C ASP A 86 -0.17 -2.51 5.44
N GLN A 87 1.15 -2.30 5.43
CA GLN A 87 1.79 -1.26 4.63
C GLN A 87 2.08 -1.71 3.20
N ARG A 88 2.13 -0.75 2.28
CA ARG A 88 2.59 -0.96 0.90
C ARG A 88 4.06 -1.34 0.88
N VAL A 89 4.42 -2.27 0.01
CA VAL A 89 5.82 -2.62 -0.30
C VAL A 89 6.15 -2.32 -1.76
N GLY A 90 7.44 -2.39 -2.11
CA GLY A 90 7.93 -2.16 -3.46
C GLY A 90 7.62 -3.31 -4.45
N PRO A 91 8.26 -3.29 -5.63
CA PRO A 91 8.04 -4.23 -6.73
C PRO A 91 8.10 -5.72 -6.37
N GLN A 92 8.87 -6.08 -5.35
CA GLN A 92 9.03 -7.45 -4.86
C GLN A 92 7.83 -7.98 -4.06
N GLY A 93 6.84 -7.14 -3.77
CA GLY A 93 5.60 -7.56 -3.10
C GLY A 93 4.66 -8.30 -4.04
N ASP A 94 3.76 -9.08 -3.46
CA ASP A 94 2.68 -9.69 -4.23
C ASP A 94 1.65 -8.61 -4.59
N LEU A 95 1.17 -8.65 -5.83
CA LEU A 95 0.05 -7.83 -6.25
C LEU A 95 -1.24 -8.45 -5.71
N VAL A 96 -1.97 -7.69 -4.90
CA VAL A 96 -3.20 -8.14 -4.24
C VAL A 96 -4.21 -7.00 -4.18
N ARG A 97 -5.48 -7.32 -3.87
CA ARG A 97 -6.47 -6.30 -3.53
C ARG A 97 -6.42 -5.96 -2.04
N PHE A 98 -6.63 -4.69 -1.74
CA PHE A 98 -6.86 -4.18 -0.40
C PHE A 98 -7.96 -3.11 -0.46
N PHE A 99 -9.06 -3.35 0.23
CA PHE A 99 -10.36 -2.70 0.11
C PHE A 99 -10.86 -2.60 -1.34
N GLY A 100 -10.66 -3.69 -2.09
CA GLY A 100 -11.07 -3.85 -3.49
C GLY A 100 -10.15 -3.17 -4.50
N ARG A 101 -9.12 -2.41 -4.09
CA ARG A 101 -8.18 -1.72 -5.00
C ARG A 101 -6.83 -2.42 -5.01
N LEU A 102 -6.21 -2.53 -6.19
CA LEU A 102 -4.91 -3.16 -6.35
C LEU A 102 -3.80 -2.41 -5.60
N THR A 103 -2.88 -3.17 -5.02
CA THR A 103 -1.67 -2.67 -4.38
C THR A 103 -0.66 -3.80 -4.18
N ARG A 104 0.59 -3.45 -3.88
CA ARG A 104 1.65 -4.41 -3.53
C ARG A 104 1.65 -4.64 -2.02
N ALA A 105 1.65 -5.90 -1.59
CA ALA A 105 1.67 -6.30 -0.19
C ALA A 105 2.85 -7.25 0.10
N SER A 106 3.30 -7.26 1.36
CA SER A 106 4.39 -8.14 1.78
C SER A 106 3.93 -9.61 1.77
N PRO A 107 4.62 -10.53 1.08
CA PRO A 107 4.30 -11.97 1.16
C PRO A 107 4.75 -12.61 2.48
N LEU A 108 5.46 -11.86 3.32
CA LEU A 108 6.15 -12.37 4.50
C LEU A 108 5.24 -13.10 5.50
N PRO A 109 4.02 -12.62 5.85
CA PRO A 109 3.14 -13.37 6.74
C PRO A 109 2.76 -14.74 6.18
N ALA A 110 2.36 -14.80 4.90
CA ALA A 110 1.97 -16.03 4.25
C ALA A 110 3.15 -17.01 4.12
N LEU A 111 4.33 -16.50 3.77
CA LEU A 111 5.56 -17.29 3.68
C LEU A 111 5.99 -17.87 5.02
N LEU A 112 6.00 -17.06 6.09
CA LEU A 112 6.34 -17.53 7.43
C LEU A 112 5.38 -18.60 7.91
N THR A 113 4.08 -18.36 7.76
CA THR A 113 3.01 -19.28 8.17
C THR A 113 3.18 -20.63 7.48
N ARG A 114 3.33 -20.63 6.15
CA ARG A 114 3.56 -21.86 5.35
C ARG A 114 4.86 -22.57 5.72
N ARG A 115 5.97 -21.84 5.87
CA ARG A 115 7.29 -22.42 6.17
C ARG A 115 7.32 -23.09 7.54
N THR A 116 6.62 -22.52 8.50
CA THR A 116 6.56 -23.00 9.88
C THR A 116 5.43 -23.99 10.11
N ARG A 117 4.47 -24.10 9.17
CA ARG A 117 3.20 -24.85 9.34
C ARG A 117 2.41 -24.36 10.56
N SER A 118 2.49 -23.05 10.83
CA SER A 118 1.77 -22.39 11.91
C SER A 118 0.43 -21.84 11.42
N GLU A 119 -0.33 -21.24 12.34
CA GLU A 119 -1.57 -20.53 12.03
C GLU A 119 -1.30 -19.04 11.75
N ALA A 120 -2.05 -18.44 10.83
CA ALA A 120 -2.07 -16.99 10.62
C ALA A 120 -3.38 -16.39 11.14
N VAL A 121 -3.27 -15.31 11.92
CA VAL A 121 -4.43 -14.65 12.52
C VAL A 121 -4.21 -13.14 12.46
N ALA A 122 -5.16 -12.39 11.90
CA ALA A 122 -5.17 -10.94 12.03
C ALA A 122 -5.80 -10.53 13.37
N ILE A 123 -5.44 -9.37 13.89
CA ILE A 123 -5.96 -8.89 15.18
C ILE A 123 -6.32 -7.41 15.10
N SER A 124 -7.57 -7.09 15.42
CA SER A 124 -7.99 -5.70 15.54
C SER A 124 -7.81 -5.21 16.98
N LEU A 125 -7.47 -3.92 17.14
CA LEU A 125 -7.35 -3.27 18.44
C LEU A 125 -8.20 -1.99 18.45
N VAL A 126 -9.43 -2.10 18.97
CA VAL A 126 -10.41 -1.00 18.97
C VAL A 126 -10.30 -0.20 20.26
N THR A 127 -10.27 1.13 20.17
CA THR A 127 -10.26 2.01 21.36
C THR A 127 -11.68 2.11 21.93
N GLU A 128 -11.87 1.70 23.19
CA GLU A 128 -13.17 1.81 23.88
C GLU A 128 -13.29 3.07 24.73
N ALA A 129 -12.18 3.45 25.37
CA ALA A 129 -12.03 4.61 26.23
C ALA A 129 -10.54 4.94 26.37
N PRO A 130 -10.16 6.11 26.91
CA PRO A 130 -8.74 6.41 27.19
C PRO A 130 -8.08 5.29 28.00
N GLY A 131 -7.01 4.70 27.46
CA GLY A 131 -6.27 3.61 28.11
C GLY A 131 -6.96 2.22 28.06
N LYS A 132 -8.09 2.08 27.37
CA LYS A 132 -8.85 0.83 27.28
C LYS A 132 -9.07 0.43 25.81
N TRP A 133 -8.61 -0.75 25.45
CA TRP A 133 -8.75 -1.31 24.10
C TRP A 133 -9.39 -2.70 24.13
N ARG A 134 -10.14 -3.02 23.08
CA ARG A 134 -10.68 -4.36 22.82
C ARG A 134 -9.92 -4.99 21.67
N ALA A 135 -9.26 -6.11 21.95
CA ALA A 135 -8.63 -6.94 20.92
C ALA A 135 -9.63 -7.99 20.38
N ARG A 136 -9.66 -8.20 19.05
CA ARG A 136 -10.45 -9.27 18.42
C ARG A 136 -9.60 -9.97 17.36
N TYR A 137 -9.59 -11.30 17.40
CA TYR A 137 -8.88 -12.14 16.43
C TYR A 137 -9.76 -12.39 15.19
N HIS A 138 -9.13 -12.43 14.04
CA HIS A 138 -9.73 -12.65 12.73
C HIS A 138 -8.95 -13.75 12.01
N THR A 139 -9.59 -14.88 11.76
CA THR A 139 -8.96 -16.01 11.08
C THR A 139 -8.67 -15.66 9.62
N VAL A 140 -7.56 -16.19 9.11
CA VAL A 140 -7.33 -16.25 7.66
C VAL A 140 -8.19 -17.37 7.10
N GLU A 141 -8.99 -17.08 6.08
CA GLU A 141 -9.92 -18.03 5.46
C GLU A 141 -9.26 -18.67 4.23
N GLY A 142 -9.54 -19.96 4.01
CA GLY A 142 -9.01 -20.69 2.86
C GLY A 142 -7.51 -20.94 2.91
N ARG A 143 -6.88 -20.96 1.72
CA ARG A 143 -5.44 -21.23 1.58
C ARG A 143 -4.63 -20.00 2.02
N ILE A 144 -3.61 -20.22 2.84
CA ILE A 144 -2.68 -19.17 3.26
C ILE A 144 -1.90 -18.61 2.05
N THR A 145 -2.33 -17.43 1.63
CA THR A 145 -1.76 -16.60 0.56
C THR A 145 -1.67 -15.16 1.05
N THR A 146 -0.94 -14.32 0.32
CA THR A 146 -0.85 -12.88 0.65
C THR A 146 -2.22 -12.20 0.58
N GLU A 147 -3.05 -12.57 -0.40
CA GLU A 147 -4.42 -12.08 -0.56
C GLU A 147 -5.30 -12.45 0.64
N SER A 148 -5.37 -13.73 1.01
CA SER A 148 -6.16 -14.17 2.18
C SER A 148 -5.70 -13.52 3.49
N CYS A 149 -4.40 -13.22 3.61
CA CYS A 149 -3.85 -12.48 4.76
C CYS A 149 -4.33 -11.02 4.74
N MET A 150 -4.33 -10.36 3.58
CA MET A 150 -4.85 -9.01 3.44
C MET A 150 -6.35 -8.95 3.72
N ASP A 151 -7.15 -9.93 3.29
CA ASP A 151 -8.59 -10.00 3.60
C ASP A 151 -8.85 -10.07 5.11
N ALA A 152 -8.05 -10.85 5.84
CA ALA A 152 -8.15 -10.92 7.30
C ALA A 152 -7.79 -9.58 7.96
N ILE A 153 -6.78 -8.87 7.44
CA ILE A 153 -6.42 -7.52 7.89
C ILE A 153 -7.53 -6.51 7.56
N GLU A 154 -8.18 -6.60 6.40
CA GLU A 154 -9.34 -5.78 6.08
C GLU A 154 -10.48 -5.99 7.08
N ARG A 155 -10.81 -7.25 7.40
CA ARG A 155 -11.81 -7.56 8.42
C ARG A 155 -11.43 -6.96 9.78
N ALA A 156 -10.15 -7.00 10.14
CA ALA A 156 -9.65 -6.37 11.36
C ALA A 156 -9.86 -4.84 11.34
N ILE A 157 -9.44 -4.15 10.27
CA ILE A 157 -9.59 -2.70 10.13
C ILE A 157 -11.08 -2.29 10.11
N LYS A 158 -11.95 -3.07 9.45
CA LYS A 158 -13.40 -2.82 9.38
C LYS A 158 -14.08 -2.81 10.75
N THR A 159 -13.47 -3.38 11.79
CA THR A 159 -14.03 -3.32 13.17
C THR A 159 -14.03 -1.90 13.74
N SER A 160 -13.06 -1.06 13.35
CA SER A 160 -13.01 0.35 13.71
C SER A 160 -12.10 1.09 12.72
N PRO A 161 -12.65 1.58 11.60
CA PRO A 161 -11.87 2.34 10.63
C PRO A 161 -11.23 3.59 11.24
N ILE A 162 -11.83 4.20 12.27
CA ILE A 162 -11.29 5.39 12.95
C ILE A 162 -10.03 5.11 13.77
N ASP A 163 -9.82 3.86 14.18
CA ASP A 163 -8.62 3.46 14.92
C ASP A 163 -7.44 3.18 13.99
N TYR A 164 -7.65 3.05 12.68
CA TYR A 164 -6.59 2.72 11.72
C TYR A 164 -5.74 3.95 11.36
N PHE A 165 -4.43 3.74 11.25
CA PHE A 165 -3.46 4.78 10.92
C PHE A 165 -3.42 5.06 9.41
N TRP A 166 -4.41 5.83 8.93
CA TRP A 166 -4.61 6.18 7.51
C TRP A 166 -3.54 7.04 6.84
N LEU A 167 -2.44 7.39 7.53
CA LEU A 167 -1.39 8.25 6.97
C LEU A 167 -0.51 7.55 5.92
N GLN A 168 -0.63 6.24 5.78
CA GLN A 168 0.11 5.47 4.78
C GLN A 168 -0.54 5.60 3.39
N GLU A 169 0.27 5.88 2.37
CA GLU A 169 -0.18 5.95 0.97
C GLU A 169 -0.44 4.55 0.38
N ARG A 170 -1.37 3.78 0.96
CA ARG A 170 -1.51 2.33 0.74
C ARG A 170 -1.65 1.91 -0.73
N TRP A 171 -2.24 2.76 -1.57
CA TRP A 171 -2.54 2.48 -2.98
C TRP A 171 -1.72 3.29 -3.99
N LYS A 172 -0.74 4.07 -3.53
CA LYS A 172 0.09 4.86 -4.44
C LYS A 172 0.89 3.98 -5.38
N VAL A 173 0.79 4.30 -6.66
CA VAL A 173 1.50 3.63 -7.76
C VAL A 173 2.95 4.12 -7.80
N GLU A 174 3.90 3.19 -7.91
CA GLU A 174 5.32 3.52 -8.05
C GLU A 174 5.77 3.36 -9.50
N VAL A 175 5.54 4.40 -10.31
CA VAL A 175 5.93 4.44 -11.74
C VAL A 175 7.00 5.49 -12.05
N ARG A 176 7.88 5.17 -13.01
CA ARG A 176 8.93 6.05 -13.57
C ARG A 176 9.24 5.63 -15.01
N PRO A 177 9.96 6.43 -15.82
CA PRO A 177 10.22 6.07 -17.23
C PRO A 177 10.85 4.67 -17.41
N SER A 178 11.74 4.25 -16.49
CA SER A 178 12.37 2.93 -16.50
C SER A 178 11.60 1.81 -15.78
N TYR A 179 10.45 2.12 -15.20
CA TYR A 179 9.59 1.17 -14.48
C TYR A 179 8.12 1.56 -14.69
N ASN A 180 7.54 1.01 -15.75
CA ASN A 180 6.24 1.38 -16.30
C ASN A 180 5.05 0.70 -15.58
N ILE A 181 3.83 0.98 -16.03
CA ILE A 181 2.62 0.49 -15.36
C ILE A 181 2.48 -1.04 -15.45
N ARG A 182 2.86 -1.67 -16.56
CA ARG A 182 2.83 -3.14 -16.71
C ARG A 182 3.85 -3.81 -15.79
N GLN A 183 5.01 -3.20 -15.58
CA GLN A 183 5.97 -3.70 -14.59
C GLN A 183 5.45 -3.54 -13.15
N TRP A 184 4.64 -2.50 -12.88
CA TRP A 184 4.01 -2.28 -11.57
C TRP A 184 2.80 -3.20 -11.31
N LEU A 185 1.91 -3.40 -12.28
CA LEU A 185 0.67 -4.18 -12.14
C LEU A 185 0.75 -5.60 -12.71
N GLY A 186 1.84 -5.96 -13.39
CA GLY A 186 1.90 -7.18 -14.21
C GLY A 186 1.17 -7.00 -15.53
N ASP A 187 1.10 -8.09 -16.30
CA ASP A 187 0.46 -8.10 -17.64
C ASP A 187 -1.01 -8.52 -17.63
N GLY A 188 -1.51 -9.01 -16.49
CA GLY A 188 -2.86 -9.55 -16.36
C GLY A 188 -3.88 -8.49 -15.95
N SER A 189 -5.09 -8.59 -16.49
CA SER A 189 -6.26 -7.93 -15.90
C SER A 189 -6.66 -8.68 -14.63
N SER A 190 -6.99 -7.93 -13.59
CA SER A 190 -7.62 -8.48 -12.40
C SER A 190 -9.15 -8.31 -12.44
N ASP A 191 -9.87 -9.05 -11.58
CA ASP A 191 -11.34 -9.02 -11.34
C ASP A 191 -11.93 -7.58 -11.26
N PRO A 192 -13.24 -7.25 -11.36
CA PRO A 192 -13.74 -5.88 -11.57
C PRO A 192 -13.72 -4.98 -10.30
N GLY A 193 -12.69 -5.12 -9.46
CA GLY A 193 -12.45 -4.25 -8.31
C GLY A 193 -12.14 -2.80 -8.71
N LYS A 194 -11.78 -1.98 -7.73
CA LYS A 194 -11.47 -0.57 -7.94
C LYS A 194 -10.19 -0.43 -8.78
N GLN A 195 -10.30 0.27 -9.91
CA GLN A 195 -9.21 0.55 -10.84
C GLN A 195 -8.34 1.74 -10.37
N HIS A 196 -7.16 1.88 -10.94
CA HIS A 196 -6.31 3.06 -10.80
C HIS A 196 -6.79 4.21 -11.70
N ARG A 197 -6.38 5.45 -11.42
CA ARG A 197 -6.65 6.61 -12.30
C ARG A 197 -5.35 7.20 -12.81
N ALA A 198 -5.26 7.41 -14.12
CA ALA A 198 -4.16 8.10 -14.76
C ALA A 198 -4.66 9.31 -15.55
N LEU A 199 -4.00 10.45 -15.43
CA LEU A 199 -4.31 11.64 -16.21
C LEU A 199 -3.27 11.82 -17.34
N LEU A 200 -3.72 11.68 -18.57
CA LEU A 200 -2.94 11.98 -19.77
C LEU A 200 -2.99 13.49 -20.06
N TRP A 201 -1.87 14.16 -19.88
CA TRP A 201 -1.73 15.60 -20.09
C TRP A 201 -1.10 15.88 -21.45
N LEU A 202 -1.92 16.30 -22.41
CA LEU A 202 -1.50 16.61 -23.78
C LEU A 202 -1.12 18.07 -24.07
N PRO A 203 -1.49 19.11 -23.28
CA PRO A 203 -1.03 20.46 -23.57
C PRO A 203 0.51 20.55 -23.65
N GLY A 204 1.02 21.02 -24.80
CA GLY A 204 2.45 21.14 -25.07
C GLY A 204 3.13 19.88 -25.64
N THR A 205 2.40 18.79 -25.87
CA THR A 205 2.93 17.58 -26.50
C THR A 205 2.84 17.66 -28.04
N PRO A 206 3.77 17.04 -28.81
CA PRO A 206 3.67 16.95 -30.26
C PRO A 206 2.37 16.28 -30.71
N GLU A 207 1.80 16.66 -31.86
CA GLU A 207 0.59 16.02 -32.40
C GLU A 207 0.77 14.52 -32.66
N SER A 208 1.96 14.12 -33.09
CA SER A 208 2.34 12.73 -33.34
C SER A 208 2.55 11.89 -32.08
N TRP A 209 2.55 12.51 -30.90
CA TRP A 209 2.83 11.77 -29.66
C TRP A 209 1.60 10.96 -29.22
N GLU A 210 1.84 9.67 -29.01
CA GLU A 210 0.89 8.70 -28.47
C GLU A 210 1.42 8.09 -27.17
N LEU A 211 0.50 7.59 -26.32
CA LEU A 211 0.90 6.87 -25.12
C LEU A 211 1.50 5.51 -25.51
N PRO A 212 2.74 5.18 -25.10
CA PRO A 212 3.33 3.88 -25.40
C PRO A 212 2.54 2.72 -24.78
N GLU A 213 2.54 1.56 -25.43
CA GLU A 213 1.73 0.40 -25.04
C GLU A 213 2.09 -0.12 -23.64
N GLU A 214 3.36 -0.01 -23.23
CA GLU A 214 3.82 -0.41 -21.90
C GLU A 214 3.32 0.50 -20.77
N TRP A 215 2.68 1.62 -21.13
CA TRP A 215 1.97 2.53 -20.24
C TRP A 215 0.45 2.37 -20.27
N THR A 216 -0.06 1.39 -21.01
CA THR A 216 -1.48 1.01 -21.06
C THR A 216 -1.75 -0.25 -20.23
N HIS A 217 -2.84 -0.25 -19.43
CA HIS A 217 -3.24 -1.40 -18.61
C HIS A 217 -4.77 -1.42 -18.38
N PRO A 218 -5.43 -2.59 -18.42
CA PRO A 218 -6.90 -2.69 -18.25
C PRO A 218 -7.41 -2.27 -16.86
N ASP A 219 -6.57 -2.38 -15.82
CA ASP A 219 -6.91 -1.93 -14.46
C ASP A 219 -6.66 -0.42 -14.20
N VAL A 220 -6.51 0.38 -15.26
CA VAL A 220 -6.30 1.83 -15.17
C VAL A 220 -7.35 2.57 -15.99
N ASN A 221 -8.00 3.54 -15.36
CA ASN A 221 -8.87 4.52 -16.01
C ASN A 221 -8.06 5.70 -16.48
N TYR A 222 -8.04 5.92 -17.80
CA TYR A 222 -7.30 7.01 -18.42
C TYR A 222 -8.22 8.20 -18.70
N GLU A 223 -7.91 9.34 -18.07
CA GLU A 223 -8.56 10.62 -18.31
C GLU A 223 -7.63 11.53 -19.08
N VAL A 224 -8.17 12.46 -19.90
CA VAL A 224 -7.36 13.24 -20.84
C VAL A 224 -7.60 14.73 -20.66
N VAL A 225 -6.51 15.49 -20.55
CA VAL A 225 -6.48 16.93 -20.80
C VAL A 225 -6.01 17.11 -22.24
N PRO A 226 -6.86 17.57 -23.18
CA PRO A 226 -6.55 17.63 -24.59
C PRO A 226 -5.60 18.78 -24.94
N ARG A 227 -4.89 18.66 -26.08
CA ARG A 227 -3.99 19.70 -26.61
C ARG A 227 -4.71 21.03 -26.78
N ASP A 228 -5.90 20.95 -27.39
CA ASP A 228 -6.79 22.08 -27.63
C ASP A 228 -8.20 21.77 -27.12
N SER A 229 -8.96 22.82 -26.78
CA SER A 229 -10.35 22.71 -26.30
C SER A 229 -11.32 22.03 -27.29
N ARG A 230 -10.89 21.79 -28.53
CA ARG A 230 -11.66 21.12 -29.60
C ARG A 230 -11.18 19.70 -29.92
N ALA A 231 -10.06 19.25 -29.36
CA ALA A 231 -9.49 17.95 -29.72
C ALA A 231 -10.27 16.81 -29.04
N LYS A 232 -11.15 16.18 -29.82
CA LYS A 232 -11.73 14.86 -29.49
C LYS A 232 -10.73 13.79 -29.92
N THR A 233 -9.74 13.48 -29.10
CA THR A 233 -8.88 12.31 -29.40
C THR A 233 -9.67 11.04 -29.12
N ALA A 234 -10.36 10.56 -30.17
CA ALA A 234 -11.16 9.34 -30.21
C ALA A 234 -10.29 8.10 -30.35
N ASP A 235 -9.25 7.97 -29.53
CA ASP A 235 -8.46 6.74 -29.49
C ASP A 235 -9.20 5.72 -28.60
N PRO A 236 -9.72 4.62 -29.18
CA PRO A 236 -10.55 3.65 -28.47
C PRO A 236 -9.77 2.83 -27.43
N ARG A 237 -8.43 2.93 -27.37
CA ARG A 237 -7.59 2.26 -26.36
C ARG A 237 -7.77 2.83 -24.95
N TYR A 238 -8.22 4.07 -24.82
CA TYR A 238 -8.44 4.70 -23.52
C TYR A 238 -9.83 4.36 -23.00
N LEU A 239 -9.90 3.28 -22.23
CA LEU A 239 -11.11 2.86 -21.54
C LEU A 239 -11.50 3.96 -20.52
N HIS A 240 -12.64 4.61 -20.75
CA HIS A 240 -13.24 5.67 -19.92
C HIS A 240 -12.62 7.09 -20.04
N LEU A 241 -12.48 7.59 -21.28
CA LEU A 241 -12.08 8.97 -21.57
C LEU A 241 -13.05 10.01 -20.95
N ARG A 242 -12.66 10.58 -19.81
CA ARG A 242 -13.17 11.90 -19.39
C ARG A 242 -12.25 12.96 -20.00
N PHE A 243 -12.84 13.85 -20.80
CA PHE A 243 -12.16 15.02 -21.33
C PHE A 243 -12.33 16.19 -20.38
N HIS A 244 -11.22 16.71 -19.89
CA HIS A 244 -11.20 17.93 -19.08
C HIS A 244 -10.94 19.13 -19.98
N ALA A 245 -11.63 20.24 -19.76
CA ALA A 245 -11.37 21.45 -20.55
C ALA A 245 -9.89 21.85 -20.40
N ASN A 246 -9.30 22.42 -21.45
CA ASN A 246 -7.98 23.04 -21.40
C ASN A 246 -8.14 24.56 -21.23
N PRO A 247 -8.41 25.09 -20.01
CA PRO A 247 -8.29 26.52 -19.81
C PRO A 247 -6.82 26.90 -20.01
N LYS A 248 -6.56 28.07 -20.60
CA LYS A 248 -5.20 28.60 -20.61
C LYS A 248 -4.69 28.65 -19.16
N PHE A 249 -3.57 28.00 -18.89
CA PHE A 249 -2.96 27.94 -17.56
C PHE A 249 -1.75 28.88 -17.49
N PRO A 250 -1.95 30.18 -17.20
CA PRO A 250 -0.86 31.16 -17.24
C PRO A 250 0.16 30.95 -16.11
N ASP A 251 -0.19 30.23 -15.04
CA ASP A 251 0.65 30.08 -13.85
C ASP A 251 0.48 28.73 -13.12
N ARG A 252 1.32 28.50 -12.12
CA ARG A 252 1.26 27.31 -11.25
C ARG A 252 -0.06 27.18 -10.49
N LYS A 253 -0.66 28.31 -10.08
CA LYS A 253 -1.83 28.32 -9.20
C LYS A 253 -3.05 27.81 -9.96
N SER A 254 -3.25 28.30 -11.17
CA SER A 254 -4.28 27.83 -12.10
C SER A 254 -4.11 26.34 -12.45
N LEU A 255 -2.88 25.88 -12.73
CA LEU A 255 -2.61 24.44 -12.93
C LEU A 255 -2.98 23.60 -11.70
N ARG A 256 -2.57 24.04 -10.50
CA ARG A 256 -2.88 23.33 -9.26
C ARG A 256 -4.39 23.24 -9.04
N SER A 257 -5.10 24.36 -9.11
CA SER A 257 -6.55 24.38 -8.89
C SER A 257 -7.30 23.51 -9.90
N HIS A 258 -6.84 23.46 -11.15
CA HIS A 258 -7.43 22.57 -12.14
C HIS A 258 -7.15 21.09 -11.86
N LEU A 259 -5.93 20.72 -11.46
CA LEU A 259 -5.64 19.34 -11.03
C LEU A 259 -6.47 18.95 -9.81
N GLU A 260 -6.67 19.84 -8.84
CA GLU A 260 -7.54 19.63 -7.69
C GLU A 260 -9.00 19.41 -8.10
N GLU A 261 -9.50 20.17 -9.07
CA GLU A 261 -10.84 20.03 -9.63
C GLU A 261 -11.03 18.66 -10.30
N ILE A 262 -10.07 18.25 -11.15
CA ILE A 262 -10.08 16.92 -11.81
C ILE A 262 -10.03 15.80 -10.78
N ASP A 263 -9.16 15.93 -9.77
CA ASP A 263 -8.96 14.91 -8.74
C ASP A 263 -10.25 14.73 -7.93
N SER A 264 -10.85 15.84 -7.50
CA SER A 264 -12.08 15.88 -6.70
C SER A 264 -13.33 15.45 -7.47
N ALA A 265 -13.30 15.40 -8.80
CA ALA A 265 -14.43 14.99 -9.65
C ALA A 265 -14.69 13.47 -9.67
N ALA A 266 -13.86 12.66 -9.01
CA ALA A 266 -14.11 11.23 -8.84
C ALA A 266 -13.75 10.74 -7.42
N ALA A 267 -14.30 9.59 -7.04
CA ALA A 267 -14.12 9.03 -5.70
C ALA A 267 -12.70 8.47 -5.44
N LEU A 268 -11.96 8.12 -6.49
CA LEU A 268 -10.58 7.65 -6.40
C LEU A 268 -9.63 8.80 -6.74
N PRO A 269 -8.46 8.92 -6.12
CA PRO A 269 -7.50 9.95 -6.49
C PRO A 269 -6.81 9.63 -7.82
N ILE A 270 -6.30 10.66 -8.49
CA ILE A 270 -5.35 10.55 -9.61
C ILE A 270 -4.06 9.93 -9.06
N ASP A 271 -3.70 8.74 -9.54
CA ASP A 271 -2.49 8.06 -9.09
C ASP A 271 -1.24 8.65 -9.74
N TYR A 272 -1.32 8.98 -11.02
CA TYR A 272 -0.21 9.57 -11.77
C TYR A 272 -0.68 10.35 -13.00
N ILE A 273 0.19 11.26 -13.44
CA ILE A 273 0.05 12.07 -14.64
C ILE A 273 1.09 11.59 -15.66
N LEU A 274 0.66 11.39 -16.91
CA LEU A 274 1.51 11.04 -18.05
C LEU A 274 1.55 12.21 -19.02
N THR A 275 2.73 12.57 -19.50
CA THR A 275 2.89 13.64 -20.50
C THR A 275 4.18 13.46 -21.28
N CYS A 276 4.34 14.23 -22.35
CA CYS A 276 5.59 14.35 -23.10
C CYS A 276 6.18 15.75 -22.91
N GLY A 277 7.44 15.84 -22.47
CA GLY A 277 8.09 17.14 -22.27
C GLY A 277 7.42 18.01 -21.21
N ALA A 278 7.25 17.47 -20.00
CA ALA A 278 6.49 18.13 -18.93
C ALA A 278 6.93 19.58 -18.64
N ALA A 279 6.00 20.52 -18.75
CA ALA A 279 6.24 21.92 -18.39
C ALA A 279 6.59 22.05 -16.89
N ARG A 280 7.55 22.94 -16.56
CA ARG A 280 8.04 23.12 -15.18
C ARG A 280 6.92 23.42 -14.18
N GLU A 281 5.94 24.22 -14.58
CA GLU A 281 4.83 24.59 -13.69
C GLU A 281 3.86 23.42 -13.45
N LEU A 282 3.68 22.52 -14.43
CA LEU A 282 2.90 21.30 -14.26
C LEU A 282 3.58 20.35 -13.26
N VAL A 283 4.91 20.17 -13.37
CA VAL A 283 5.69 19.37 -12.42
C VAL A 283 5.52 19.90 -10.99
N LYS A 284 5.64 21.21 -10.80
CA LYS A 284 5.46 21.85 -9.48
C LYS A 284 4.02 21.76 -8.96
N ALA A 285 3.02 21.86 -9.84
CA ALA A 285 1.62 21.73 -9.47
C ALA A 285 1.31 20.31 -8.99
N ALA A 286 1.66 19.29 -9.79
CA ALA A 286 1.49 17.87 -9.46
C ALA A 286 2.20 17.49 -8.15
N ALA A 287 3.47 17.90 -7.99
CA ALA A 287 4.23 17.64 -6.77
C ALA A 287 3.59 18.26 -5.52
N SER A 288 2.94 19.43 -5.65
CA SER A 288 2.25 20.07 -4.52
C SER A 288 0.93 19.40 -4.11
N LEU A 289 0.44 18.48 -4.93
CA LEU A 289 -0.72 17.64 -4.68
C LEU A 289 -0.30 16.18 -4.38
N SER A 290 1.00 15.92 -4.25
CA SER A 290 1.55 14.57 -4.09
C SER A 290 1.20 13.61 -5.24
N ILE A 291 0.81 14.15 -6.41
CA ILE A 291 0.50 13.36 -7.61
C ILE A 291 1.81 13.11 -8.37
N ARG A 292 2.06 11.84 -8.72
CA ARG A 292 3.26 11.44 -9.46
C ARG A 292 3.14 11.88 -10.91
N LEU A 293 4.06 12.69 -11.41
CA LEU A 293 4.16 13.00 -12.83
C LEU A 293 5.29 12.20 -13.50
N VAL A 294 5.00 11.56 -14.62
CA VAL A 294 5.97 10.88 -15.47
C VAL A 294 6.01 11.57 -16.83
N SER A 295 7.16 12.14 -17.17
CA SER A 295 7.43 12.65 -18.52
C SER A 295 8.03 11.51 -19.34
N LEU A 296 7.32 11.11 -20.38
CA LEU A 296 7.74 10.09 -21.35
C LEU A 296 8.53 10.72 -22.50
N PRO A 297 9.37 9.93 -23.21
CA PRO A 297 10.12 10.42 -24.35
C PRO A 297 9.19 10.88 -25.50
N ARG A 298 9.75 11.68 -26.41
CA ARG A 298 9.04 12.21 -27.59
C ARG A 298 8.81 11.15 -28.66
N ASP A 299 9.75 10.23 -28.80
CA ASP A 299 9.66 9.06 -29.66
C ASP A 299 9.69 7.80 -28.77
N PRO A 300 8.85 6.78 -29.07
CA PRO A 300 8.85 5.50 -28.37
C PRO A 300 10.13 4.69 -28.57
#